data_AF-A0AAP5YEC6-F1
#
_entry.id   AF-A0AAP5YEC6-F1
#
_cell.length_a   1.000
_cell.length_b   1.000
_cell.length_c   1.000
_cell.angle_alpha   90.00
_cell.angle_beta   90.00
_cell.angle_gamma   90.00
#
_symmetry.space_group_name_H-M   'P 1'
#
loop_
_entity.id
_entity.type
_entity.pdbx_description
1 polymer ?
#
loop_
_entity_poly.entity_id
_entity_poly.type
_entity_poly.pdbx_seq_one_letter_code
_entity_poly.pdbx_strand_id
1 'polypeptide(L)'
;LSFDLYSAMGYDAITLGNHEFEYGWQTLKENMPRAAYPVLNANIKFEQNNAPFASPYTIVERDGIRVGVIGVMGVDAFYNTMWKGNRKGLTIDDPIKTTQFWVDKIRDEVDMVVVLTHQNKTAPMQTDKEADPEVQRGFDEDYDMAGKLKGVDVIFGGHSDHGLWKPVVHPKTGTVIGLTFG
;
A
#
# COMPACT_ATOMS: atom_id res chain seq x y z
N LEU A 1 16.71 5.15 7.31
CA LEU A 1 15.35 4.68 6.96
C LEU A 1 14.39 5.12 8.05
N SER A 2 13.18 5.50 7.69
CA SER A 2 12.15 6.11 8.53
C SER A 2 11.54 5.19 9.60
N PHE A 3 11.92 3.90 9.64
CA PHE A 3 11.31 2.90 10.53
C PHE A 3 11.43 3.21 12.03
N ASP A 4 12.57 3.74 12.50
CA ASP A 4 12.70 4.10 13.91
C ASP A 4 11.81 5.29 14.27
N LEU A 5 11.63 6.24 13.35
CA LEU A 5 10.75 7.40 13.53
C LEU A 5 9.29 6.96 13.60
N TYR A 6 8.83 6.14 12.67
CA TYR A 6 7.45 5.63 12.67
C TYR A 6 7.19 4.74 13.89
N SER A 7 8.20 4.03 14.40
CA SER A 7 8.09 3.27 15.64
C SER A 7 7.87 4.22 16.83
N ALA A 8 8.61 5.32 16.90
CA ALA A 8 8.44 6.34 17.93
C ALA A 8 7.08 7.07 17.84
N MET A 9 6.52 7.21 16.63
CA MET A 9 5.18 7.76 16.40
C MET A 9 4.05 6.77 16.73
N GLY A 10 4.37 5.49 16.94
CA GLY A 10 3.39 4.46 17.31
C GLY A 10 2.53 3.96 16.15
N TYR A 11 3.09 3.83 14.96
CA TYR A 11 2.38 3.24 13.81
C TYR A 11 1.98 1.78 14.10
N ASP A 12 0.75 1.41 13.77
CA ASP A 12 0.25 0.04 13.91
C ASP A 12 0.73 -0.89 12.78
N ALA A 13 0.89 -0.37 11.57
CA ALA A 13 1.43 -1.05 10.40
C ALA A 13 1.76 -0.03 9.29
N ILE A 14 2.60 -0.43 8.33
CA ILE A 14 2.79 0.31 7.06
C ILE A 14 2.72 -0.67 5.90
N THR A 15 2.51 -0.17 4.68
CA THR A 15 2.85 -0.91 3.46
C THR A 15 4.11 -0.36 2.81
N LEU A 16 4.84 -1.21 2.07
CA LEU A 16 6.00 -0.80 1.28
C LEU A 16 5.56 0.03 0.08
N GLY A 17 6.14 1.21 -0.06
CA GLY A 17 6.11 2.03 -1.26
C GLY A 17 7.36 1.85 -2.12
N ASN A 18 7.38 2.54 -3.28
CA ASN A 18 8.53 2.48 -4.18
C ASN A 18 9.79 3.08 -3.52
N HIS A 19 9.60 4.07 -2.64
CA HIS A 19 10.67 4.85 -2.02
C HIS A 19 11.45 4.08 -0.92
N GLU A 20 10.95 2.92 -0.49
CA GLU A 20 11.70 2.02 0.40
C GLU A 20 12.82 1.27 -0.32
N PHE A 21 12.84 1.25 -1.66
CA PHE A 21 13.75 0.45 -2.46
C PHE A 21 14.95 1.23 -3.04
N GLU A 22 15.15 2.50 -2.67
CA GLU A 22 16.14 3.42 -3.28
C GLU A 22 17.56 2.91 -3.24
N TYR A 23 17.87 2.17 -2.19
CA TYR A 23 19.18 1.60 -1.93
C TYR A 23 19.22 0.10 -2.22
N GLY A 24 18.23 -0.41 -2.96
CA GLY A 24 18.07 -1.81 -3.30
C GLY A 24 17.28 -2.61 -2.27
N TRP A 25 16.57 -3.64 -2.75
CA TRP A 25 15.74 -4.49 -1.89
C TRP A 25 16.54 -5.24 -0.84
N GLN A 26 17.83 -5.53 -1.09
CA GLN A 26 18.73 -6.18 -0.14
C GLN A 26 18.92 -5.30 1.10
N THR A 27 19.27 -4.02 0.89
CA THR A 27 19.41 -3.03 1.95
C THR A 27 18.09 -2.86 2.70
N LEU A 28 16.96 -2.79 2.00
CA LEU A 28 15.64 -2.74 2.62
C LEU A 28 15.43 -3.96 3.52
N LYS A 29 15.76 -5.17 3.06
CA LYS A 29 15.58 -6.39 3.86
C LYS A 29 16.44 -6.45 5.10
N GLU A 30 17.67 -5.96 5.03
CA GLU A 30 18.56 -5.86 6.18
C GLU A 30 18.05 -4.87 7.23
N ASN A 31 17.38 -3.80 6.81
CA ASN A 31 16.90 -2.74 7.69
C ASN A 31 15.47 -2.92 8.19
N MET A 32 14.64 -3.69 7.50
CA MET A 32 13.23 -3.95 7.85
C MET A 32 13.03 -4.44 9.29
N PRO A 33 13.92 -5.28 9.89
CA PRO A 33 13.80 -5.70 11.29
C PRO A 33 13.89 -4.57 12.33
N ARG A 34 14.25 -3.35 11.93
CA ARG A 34 14.25 -2.17 12.82
C ARG A 34 12.85 -1.63 13.11
N ALA A 35 11.86 -1.95 12.27
CA ALA A 35 10.48 -1.55 12.50
C ALA A 35 9.90 -2.33 13.70
N ALA A 36 9.36 -1.60 14.69
CA ALA A 36 8.65 -2.20 15.83
C ALA A 36 7.19 -2.57 15.51
N TYR A 37 6.81 -2.51 14.24
CA TYR A 37 5.47 -2.75 13.71
C TYR A 37 5.56 -3.55 12.40
N PRO A 38 4.46 -4.21 11.96
CA PRO A 38 4.43 -4.95 10.71
C PRO A 38 4.66 -4.06 9.48
N VAL A 39 5.64 -4.45 8.65
CA VAL A 39 5.89 -3.88 7.32
C VAL A 39 5.27 -4.80 6.27
N LEU A 40 4.28 -4.30 5.54
CA LEU A 40 3.39 -5.12 4.72
C LEU A 40 3.64 -4.96 3.22
N ASN A 41 3.56 -6.07 2.49
CA ASN A 41 3.31 -6.08 1.06
C ASN A 41 2.86 -7.50 0.64
N ALA A 42 1.73 -7.59 -0.04
CA ALA A 42 1.10 -8.84 -0.40
C ALA A 42 1.42 -9.32 -1.83
N ASN A 43 1.84 -8.41 -2.72
CA ASN A 43 1.92 -8.70 -4.16
C ASN A 43 3.33 -8.66 -4.77
N ILE A 44 4.36 -8.25 -4.04
CA ILE A 44 5.78 -8.33 -4.44
C ILE A 44 6.35 -9.69 -4.01
N LYS A 45 7.02 -10.36 -4.95
CA LYS A 45 7.57 -11.70 -4.76
C LYS A 45 8.98 -11.83 -5.32
N PHE A 46 9.74 -12.78 -4.78
CA PHE A 46 11.01 -13.19 -5.36
C PHE A 46 10.78 -14.04 -6.62
N GLU A 47 11.41 -13.68 -7.73
CA GLU A 47 11.29 -14.41 -9.00
C GLU A 47 11.76 -15.86 -8.90
N GLN A 48 12.75 -16.13 -8.03
CA GLN A 48 13.38 -17.45 -7.91
C GLN A 48 12.43 -18.53 -7.37
N ASN A 49 11.51 -18.18 -6.47
CA ASN A 49 10.72 -19.16 -5.73
C ASN A 49 9.27 -18.73 -5.47
N ASN A 50 8.84 -17.56 -5.97
CA ASN A 50 7.53 -16.97 -5.72
C ASN A 50 7.21 -16.70 -4.23
N ALA A 51 8.21 -16.71 -3.35
CA ALA A 51 7.99 -16.36 -1.95
C ALA A 51 7.62 -14.87 -1.82
N PRO A 52 6.69 -14.50 -0.92
CA PRO A 52 6.38 -13.11 -0.61
C PRO A 52 7.62 -12.35 -0.17
N PHE A 53 7.77 -11.10 -0.61
CA PHE A 53 8.87 -10.23 -0.18
C PHE A 53 8.68 -9.76 1.27
N ALA A 54 7.46 -9.43 1.67
CA ALA A 54 7.11 -9.00 3.02
C ALA A 54 5.84 -9.71 3.50
N SER A 55 5.42 -9.42 4.74
CA SER A 55 4.17 -9.98 5.26
C SER A 55 2.99 -9.41 4.46
N PRO A 56 2.05 -10.25 3.98
CA PRO A 56 0.95 -9.77 3.15
C PRO A 56 -0.07 -8.95 3.93
N TYR A 57 -0.33 -9.34 5.18
CA TYR A 57 -1.28 -8.71 6.06
C TYR A 57 -0.84 -8.82 7.53
N THR A 58 -1.53 -8.09 8.40
CA THR A 58 -1.54 -8.29 9.85
C THR A 58 -2.96 -8.13 10.39
N ILE A 59 -3.22 -8.61 11.60
CA ILE A 59 -4.47 -8.34 12.33
C ILE A 59 -4.10 -7.53 13.57
N VAL A 60 -4.67 -6.33 13.68
CA VAL A 60 -4.49 -5.44 14.84
C VAL A 60 -5.78 -5.46 15.65
N GLU A 61 -5.66 -5.75 16.94
CA GLU A 61 -6.80 -5.71 17.86
C GLU A 61 -6.75 -4.47 18.76
N ARG A 62 -7.86 -3.72 18.81
CA ARG A 62 -8.03 -2.55 19.69
C ARG A 62 -9.43 -2.60 20.30
N ASP A 63 -9.49 -2.57 21.63
CA ASP A 63 -10.76 -2.59 22.38
C ASP A 63 -11.72 -3.71 21.95
N GLY A 64 -11.17 -4.90 21.63
CA GLY A 64 -11.93 -6.07 21.18
C GLY A 64 -12.35 -6.05 19.71
N ILE A 65 -11.98 -5.02 18.94
CA ILE A 65 -12.20 -4.93 17.49
C ILE A 65 -10.94 -5.40 16.76
N ARG A 66 -11.10 -6.41 15.90
CA ARG A 66 -10.03 -6.97 15.07
C ARG A 66 -10.05 -6.34 13.69
N VAL A 67 -8.97 -5.65 13.33
CA VAL A 67 -8.79 -4.99 12.04
C VAL A 67 -7.73 -5.74 11.24
N GLY A 68 -8.15 -6.36 10.14
CA GLY A 68 -7.25 -6.93 9.15
C GLY A 68 -6.67 -5.83 8.27
N VAL A 69 -5.35 -5.73 8.20
CA VAL A 69 -4.65 -4.73 7.39
C VAL A 69 -3.84 -5.43 6.32
N ILE A 70 -4.12 -5.15 5.04
CA ILE A 70 -3.44 -5.72 3.87
C ILE A 70 -2.64 -4.61 3.19
N GLY A 71 -1.40 -4.88 2.77
CA GLY A 71 -0.57 -3.92 2.04
C GLY A 71 -0.34 -4.32 0.59
N VAL A 72 -0.49 -3.42 -0.38
CA VAL A 72 -0.19 -3.70 -1.81
C VAL A 72 0.44 -2.51 -2.52
N MET A 73 1.16 -2.80 -3.61
CA MET A 73 1.75 -1.79 -4.50
C MET A 73 1.16 -1.89 -5.91
N GLY A 74 0.96 -0.76 -6.58
CA GLY A 74 0.53 -0.72 -7.97
C GLY A 74 1.59 -1.26 -8.93
N VAL A 75 1.15 -1.92 -10.02
CA VAL A 75 2.07 -2.47 -11.03
C VAL A 75 2.85 -1.34 -11.72
N ASP A 76 2.17 -0.23 -12.05
CA ASP A 76 2.79 0.95 -12.65
C ASP A 76 3.85 1.55 -11.72
N ALA A 77 3.47 1.80 -10.45
CA ALA A 77 4.38 2.28 -9.41
C ALA A 77 5.65 1.40 -9.33
N PHE A 78 5.50 0.07 -9.25
CA PHE A 78 6.64 -0.85 -9.16
C PHE A 78 7.56 -0.80 -10.38
N TYR A 79 7.01 -0.81 -11.60
CA TYR A 79 7.84 -0.92 -12.80
C TYR A 79 8.43 0.42 -13.27
N ASN A 80 7.70 1.52 -13.08
CA ASN A 80 8.02 2.82 -13.66
C ASN A 80 8.69 3.80 -12.68
N THR A 81 8.63 3.54 -11.37
CA THR A 81 9.20 4.47 -10.37
C THR A 81 10.39 3.89 -9.61
N MET A 82 10.59 2.56 -9.69
CA MET A 82 11.73 1.90 -9.08
C MET A 82 12.82 1.64 -10.13
N TRP A 83 14.05 2.04 -9.81
CA TRP A 83 15.20 1.74 -10.66
C TRP A 83 15.36 0.22 -10.83
N LYS A 84 15.55 -0.23 -12.08
CA LYS A 84 15.62 -1.67 -12.42
C LYS A 84 16.65 -2.44 -11.60
N GLY A 85 17.79 -1.81 -11.27
CA GLY A 85 18.83 -2.43 -10.45
C GLY A 85 18.38 -2.72 -9.02
N ASN A 86 17.57 -1.83 -8.44
CA ASN A 86 17.09 -1.94 -7.06
C ASN A 86 16.04 -3.01 -6.84
N ARG A 87 15.37 -3.45 -7.91
CA ARG A 87 14.31 -4.47 -7.89
C ARG A 87 14.67 -5.75 -8.64
N LYS A 88 15.94 -5.93 -9.00
CA LYS A 88 16.40 -7.11 -9.71
C LYS A 88 16.13 -8.38 -8.89
N GLY A 89 15.46 -9.37 -9.50
CA GLY A 89 15.05 -10.60 -8.82
C GLY A 89 13.71 -10.52 -8.09
N LEU A 90 13.01 -9.37 -8.18
CA LEU A 90 11.66 -9.18 -7.70
C LEU A 90 10.68 -9.01 -8.86
N THR A 91 9.51 -9.58 -8.71
CA THR A 91 8.34 -9.37 -9.57
C THR A 91 7.14 -8.97 -8.72
N ILE A 92 6.06 -8.56 -9.38
CA ILE A 92 4.83 -8.10 -8.74
C ILE A 92 3.60 -8.71 -9.42
N ASP A 93 2.63 -9.13 -8.60
CA ASP A 93 1.32 -9.59 -9.06
C ASP A 93 0.32 -8.43 -9.19
N ASP A 94 -0.76 -8.70 -9.92
CA ASP A 94 -1.94 -7.83 -9.97
C ASP A 94 -2.47 -7.52 -8.55
N PRO A 95 -2.48 -6.25 -8.13
CA PRO A 95 -2.80 -5.89 -6.76
C PRO A 95 -4.26 -6.18 -6.41
N ILE A 96 -5.19 -6.11 -7.36
CA ILE A 96 -6.62 -6.34 -7.11
C ILE A 96 -6.88 -7.83 -6.83
N LYS A 97 -6.37 -8.71 -7.69
CA LYS A 97 -6.50 -10.17 -7.51
C LYS A 97 -5.82 -10.62 -6.22
N THR A 98 -4.62 -10.13 -5.95
CA THR A 98 -3.88 -10.47 -4.74
C THR A 98 -4.58 -9.94 -3.49
N THR A 99 -5.11 -8.72 -3.52
CA THR A 99 -5.90 -8.19 -2.40
C THR A 99 -7.12 -9.06 -2.16
N GLN A 100 -7.94 -9.36 -3.18
CA GLN A 100 -9.13 -10.19 -2.98
C GLN A 100 -8.79 -11.56 -2.37
N PHE A 101 -7.70 -12.20 -2.83
CA PHE A 101 -7.25 -13.47 -2.26
C PHE A 101 -6.98 -13.38 -0.75
N TRP A 102 -6.30 -12.32 -0.29
CA TRP A 102 -6.02 -12.15 1.14
C TRP A 102 -7.24 -11.71 1.92
N VAL A 103 -8.12 -10.89 1.34
CA VAL A 103 -9.41 -10.52 1.95
C VAL A 103 -10.22 -11.77 2.21
N ASP A 104 -10.44 -12.61 1.19
CA ASP A 104 -11.21 -13.86 1.31
C ASP A 104 -10.65 -14.79 2.38
N LYS A 105 -9.32 -14.76 2.59
CA LYS A 105 -8.64 -15.61 3.57
C LYS A 105 -8.83 -15.13 5.01
N ILE A 106 -8.88 -13.82 5.25
CA ILE A 106 -8.91 -13.27 6.61
C ILE A 106 -10.30 -12.76 7.03
N ARG A 107 -11.26 -12.68 6.11
CA ARG A 107 -12.53 -11.96 6.31
C ARG A 107 -13.30 -12.44 7.53
N ASP A 108 -13.36 -13.75 7.76
CA ASP A 108 -14.10 -14.36 8.88
C ASP A 108 -13.37 -14.20 10.23
N GLU A 109 -12.11 -13.76 10.22
CA GLU A 109 -11.27 -13.58 11.39
C GLU A 109 -11.22 -12.12 11.87
N VAL A 110 -11.86 -11.19 11.16
CA VAL A 110 -11.75 -9.74 11.43
C VAL A 110 -13.09 -9.05 11.33
N ASP A 111 -13.28 -8.01 12.13
CA ASP A 111 -14.47 -7.16 12.11
C ASP A 111 -14.38 -6.14 10.97
N MET A 112 -13.16 -5.73 10.61
CA MET A 112 -12.90 -4.76 9.54
C MET A 112 -11.69 -5.16 8.71
N VAL A 113 -11.72 -4.84 7.41
CA VAL A 113 -10.58 -4.95 6.50
C VAL A 113 -10.20 -3.58 5.96
N VAL A 114 -8.95 -3.22 6.19
CA VAL A 114 -8.27 -2.04 5.67
C VAL A 114 -7.23 -2.48 4.66
N VAL A 115 -7.20 -1.83 3.50
CA VAL A 115 -6.17 -2.02 2.48
C VAL A 115 -5.32 -0.75 2.41
N LEU A 116 -4.02 -0.90 2.64
CA LEU A 116 -3.02 0.13 2.41
C LEU A 116 -2.46 -0.05 1.02
N THR A 117 -2.51 1.00 0.20
CA THR A 117 -2.08 0.93 -1.20
C THR A 117 -0.96 1.95 -1.47
N HIS A 118 0.01 1.54 -2.29
CA HIS A 118 0.99 2.44 -2.87
C HIS A 118 0.87 2.38 -4.40
N GLN A 119 -0.10 3.10 -4.94
CA GLN A 119 -0.52 3.03 -6.34
C GLN A 119 -0.99 4.38 -6.87
N ASN A 120 -1.51 4.43 -8.10
CA ASN A 120 -1.80 5.60 -8.93
C ASN A 120 -0.57 6.17 -9.64
N LYS A 121 -0.77 7.26 -10.38
CA LYS A 121 0.31 7.97 -11.06
C LYS A 121 1.22 8.64 -10.05
N THR A 122 2.52 8.59 -10.33
CA THR A 122 3.55 9.28 -9.54
C THR A 122 3.20 10.75 -9.35
N ALA A 123 3.39 11.23 -8.12
CA ALA A 123 3.33 12.64 -7.79
C ALA A 123 4.21 13.48 -8.75
N PRO A 124 3.80 14.71 -9.10
CA PRO A 124 4.69 15.65 -9.79
C PRO A 124 5.98 15.84 -8.96
N MET A 125 7.13 16.03 -9.61
CA MET A 125 8.33 16.45 -8.87
C MET A 125 8.15 17.91 -8.42
N GLN A 126 8.09 18.10 -7.10
CA GLN A 126 8.11 19.35 -6.32
C GLN A 126 8.36 20.64 -7.12
N THR A 127 7.25 21.27 -7.54
CA THR A 127 7.18 22.67 -7.98
C THR A 127 5.85 23.26 -7.47
N ASP A 128 5.71 24.59 -7.46
CA ASP A 128 4.45 25.28 -7.09
C ASP A 128 3.22 24.82 -7.90
N LYS A 129 3.44 24.12 -9.03
CA LYS A 129 2.37 23.53 -9.83
C LYS A 129 1.64 22.39 -9.13
N GLU A 130 2.12 21.81 -8.04
CA GLU A 130 1.33 20.80 -7.31
C GLU A 130 0.00 21.35 -6.79
N ALA A 131 -0.15 22.65 -6.58
CA ALA A 131 -1.47 23.22 -6.27
C ALA A 131 -2.40 23.37 -7.50
N ASP A 132 -1.87 23.15 -8.72
CA ASP A 132 -2.57 23.31 -9.99
C ASP A 132 -3.38 22.04 -10.33
N PRO A 133 -4.72 22.12 -10.40
CA PRO A 133 -5.57 20.99 -10.75
C PRO A 133 -5.22 20.33 -12.10
N GLU A 134 -4.57 21.04 -13.03
CA GLU A 134 -4.18 20.49 -14.34
C GLU A 134 -3.06 19.45 -14.26
N VAL A 135 -2.24 19.47 -13.20
CA VAL A 135 -1.14 18.51 -13.03
C VAL A 135 -1.40 17.51 -11.91
N GLN A 136 -2.44 17.71 -11.10
CA GLN A 136 -2.85 16.78 -10.06
C GLN A 136 -3.14 15.39 -10.64
N ARG A 137 -2.73 14.37 -9.89
CA ARG A 137 -2.98 12.97 -10.24
C ARG A 137 -4.14 12.47 -9.39
N GLY A 138 -5.17 11.97 -10.08
CA GLY A 138 -6.30 11.34 -9.41
C GLY A 138 -5.93 10.00 -8.79
N PHE A 139 -6.96 9.31 -8.34
CA PHE A 139 -6.88 8.06 -7.60
C PHE A 139 -7.60 6.94 -8.31
N ASP A 140 -7.49 6.95 -9.64
CA ASP A 140 -8.26 6.08 -10.52
C ASP A 140 -7.99 4.60 -10.23
N GLU A 141 -6.76 4.22 -9.84
CA GLU A 141 -6.42 2.84 -9.50
C GLU A 141 -7.05 2.42 -8.16
N ASP A 142 -7.02 3.27 -7.14
CA ASP A 142 -7.73 3.01 -5.87
C ASP A 142 -9.25 2.96 -6.06
N TYR A 143 -9.81 3.86 -6.87
CA TYR A 143 -11.23 3.91 -7.16
C TYR A 143 -11.69 2.66 -7.92
N ASP A 144 -10.94 2.23 -8.94
CA ASP A 144 -11.21 1.00 -9.69
C ASP A 144 -11.06 -0.25 -8.81
N MET A 145 -10.02 -0.30 -7.97
CA MET A 145 -9.82 -1.37 -6.99
C MET A 145 -11.03 -1.47 -6.05
N ALA A 146 -11.49 -0.36 -5.48
CA ALA A 146 -12.66 -0.33 -4.59
C ALA A 146 -13.93 -0.88 -5.25
N GLY A 147 -14.10 -0.70 -6.56
CA GLY A 147 -15.26 -1.20 -7.31
C GLY A 147 -15.21 -2.68 -7.70
N LYS A 148 -14.02 -3.29 -7.63
CA LYS A 148 -13.76 -4.69 -7.97
C LYS A 148 -13.64 -5.60 -6.74
N LEU A 149 -13.23 -5.05 -5.60
CA LEU A 149 -13.10 -5.80 -4.36
C LEU A 149 -14.44 -6.05 -3.66
N LYS A 150 -14.49 -7.12 -2.87
CA LYS A 150 -15.59 -7.48 -1.97
C LYS A 150 -15.04 -7.71 -0.57
N GLY A 151 -15.78 -7.27 0.46
CA GLY A 151 -15.39 -7.47 1.86
C GLY A 151 -14.28 -6.54 2.35
N VAL A 152 -14.02 -5.44 1.62
CA VAL A 152 -13.10 -4.37 2.03
C VAL A 152 -13.89 -3.16 2.50
N ASP A 153 -13.57 -2.69 3.70
CA ASP A 153 -14.26 -1.59 4.34
C ASP A 153 -13.59 -0.26 4.01
N VAL A 154 -12.25 -0.21 4.06
CA VAL A 154 -11.46 1.02 3.84
C VAL A 154 -10.24 0.77 2.95
N ILE A 155 -9.95 1.72 2.07
CA ILE A 155 -8.68 1.86 1.35
C ILE A 155 -8.00 3.16 1.78
N PHE A 156 -6.74 3.07 2.20
CA PHE A 156 -5.85 4.22 2.37
C PHE A 156 -4.72 4.14 1.36
N GLY A 157 -4.70 5.07 0.39
CA GLY A 157 -3.69 5.10 -0.66
C GLY A 157 -2.65 6.20 -0.50
N GLY A 158 -1.46 5.94 -1.04
CA GLY A 158 -0.35 6.89 -1.17
C GLY A 158 0.14 7.02 -2.61
N HIS A 159 1.41 7.39 -2.78
CA HIS A 159 2.17 7.52 -4.04
C HIS A 159 1.84 8.70 -4.96
N SER A 160 0.57 9.09 -5.06
CA SER A 160 0.16 10.23 -5.90
C SER A 160 0.37 11.59 -5.25
N ASP A 161 0.64 11.62 -3.94
CA ASP A 161 0.70 12.79 -3.05
C ASP A 161 -0.51 13.73 -3.23
N HIS A 162 -1.65 13.15 -3.61
CA HIS A 162 -2.91 13.83 -3.85
C HIS A 162 -3.92 13.45 -2.77
N GLY A 163 -3.73 13.99 -1.57
CA GLY A 163 -4.60 13.67 -0.45
C GLY A 163 -6.05 14.11 -0.66
N LEU A 164 -6.99 13.32 -0.13
CA LEU A 164 -8.41 13.63 -0.19
C LEU A 164 -8.84 14.40 1.06
N TRP A 165 -9.28 15.65 0.89
CA TRP A 165 -9.84 16.45 1.98
C TRP A 165 -11.11 15.85 2.60
N LYS A 166 -11.86 15.07 1.82
CA LYS A 166 -12.99 14.28 2.27
C LYS A 166 -12.87 12.88 1.68
N PRO A 167 -13.07 11.82 2.48
CA PRO A 167 -13.05 10.47 1.94
C PRO A 167 -14.15 10.29 0.90
N VAL A 168 -13.89 9.45 -0.08
CA VAL A 168 -14.84 9.07 -1.12
C VAL A 168 -15.43 7.72 -0.77
N VAL A 169 -16.75 7.56 -0.88
CA VAL A 169 -17.42 6.27 -0.68
C VAL A 169 -17.75 5.69 -2.03
N HIS A 170 -17.21 4.52 -2.36
CA HIS A 170 -17.49 3.88 -3.63
C HIS A 170 -18.96 3.41 -3.67
N PRO A 171 -19.79 3.88 -4.62
CA PRO A 171 -21.25 3.75 -4.53
C PRO A 171 -21.76 2.31 -4.65
N LYS A 172 -20.98 1.41 -5.27
CA LYS A 172 -21.36 0.01 -5.49
C LYS A 172 -21.02 -0.89 -4.30
N THR A 173 -19.91 -0.60 -3.62
CA THR A 173 -19.29 -1.50 -2.64
C THR A 173 -19.37 -0.95 -1.22
N GLY A 174 -19.63 0.35 -1.06
CA GLY A 174 -19.61 1.02 0.24
C GLY A 174 -18.20 1.25 0.80
N THR A 175 -17.16 0.81 0.09
CA THR A 175 -15.76 0.98 0.51
C THR A 175 -15.42 2.47 0.61
N VAL A 176 -14.86 2.85 1.75
CA VAL A 176 -14.37 4.21 2.01
C VAL A 176 -12.94 4.34 1.50
N ILE A 177 -12.66 5.39 0.74
CA ILE A 177 -11.35 5.64 0.13
C ILE A 177 -10.80 6.95 0.70
N GLY A 178 -9.61 6.87 1.30
CA GLY A 178 -8.81 8.02 1.69
C GLY A 178 -7.44 7.99 1.01
N LEU A 179 -6.84 9.15 0.80
CA LEU A 179 -5.47 9.27 0.28
C LEU A 179 -4.64 10.20 1.15
N THR A 180 -3.37 9.88 1.30
CA THR A 180 -2.39 10.71 1.99
C THR A 180 -1.88 11.85 1.08
N PHE A 181 -1.38 12.92 1.68
CA PHE A 181 -0.76 14.06 0.98
C PHE A 181 0.77 13.87 0.79
N GLY A 182 1.24 12.64 0.91
CA GLY A 182 2.65 12.30 1.19
C GLY A 182 2.81 11.63 2.54
#